data_AF-A0A9Y1FN02-F1
#
_entry.id   AF-A0A9Y1FN02-F1
#
_cell.length_a   1.000
_cell.length_b   1.000
_cell.length_c   1.000
_cell.angle_alpha   90.00
_cell.angle_beta   90.00
_cell.angle_gamma   90.00
#
_symmetry.space_group_name_H-M   'P 1'
#
loop_
_entity.id
_entity.type
_entity.pdbx_description
1 polymer ?
#
loop_
_entity_poly.entity_id
_entity_poly.type
_entity_poly.pdbx_seq_one_letter_code
_entity_poly.pdbx_strand_id
1 'polypeptide(L)'
;MVVTDAGVWYPVLLRLGIKISVIKGGLRSYIERFNATLKSYRWFHSILHCTCPIRAVYGSTHLSGFLTLFMLHYNFVRPHQSLGHPPLSSFLPRRWYKN
;
A
#
# COMPACT_ATOMS: atom_id res chain seq x y z
N MET A 1 15.10 -7.87 -4.19
CA MET A 1 15.83 -6.59 -4.05
C MET A 1 14.87 -5.57 -3.47
N VAL A 2 15.29 -4.83 -2.45
CA VAL A 2 14.48 -3.79 -1.79
C VAL A 2 15.12 -2.43 -2.05
N VAL A 3 14.29 -1.45 -2.41
CA VAL A 3 14.73 -0.07 -2.65
C VAL A 3 14.39 0.78 -1.41
N THR A 4 15.37 1.53 -0.89
CA THR A 4 15.20 2.36 0.30
C THR A 4 15.87 3.72 0.17
N ASP A 5 15.57 4.63 1.11
CA ASP A 5 16.12 5.98 1.23
C ASP A 5 17.44 6.04 2.05
N ALA A 6 18.08 4.90 2.30
CA ALA A 6 19.29 4.76 3.13
C ALA A 6 19.10 4.98 4.64
N GLY A 7 17.87 4.91 5.17
CA GLY A 7 17.64 4.98 6.61
C GLY A 7 18.48 3.98 7.43
N VAL A 8 18.90 4.41 8.63
CA VAL A 8 19.78 3.63 9.54
C VAL A 8 19.20 2.28 10.00
N TRP A 9 17.91 2.06 9.75
CA TRP A 9 17.14 0.88 10.16
C TRP A 9 17.28 -0.30 9.18
N TYR A 10 17.62 -0.04 7.92
CA TYR A 10 17.67 -1.05 6.85
C TYR A 10 18.86 -2.02 6.84
N PRO A 11 20.03 -1.78 7.51
CA PRO A 11 21.13 -2.75 7.52
C PRO A 11 20.76 -4.15 8.03
N VAL A 12 19.69 -4.27 8.84
CA VAL A 12 19.16 -5.56 9.29
C VAL A 12 18.75 -6.47 8.13
N LEU A 13 18.33 -5.90 6.99
CA LEU A 13 17.89 -6.67 5.82
C LEU A 13 19.05 -7.42 5.15
N LEU A 14 20.28 -6.92 5.27
CA LEU A 14 21.48 -7.62 4.77
C LEU A 14 21.69 -8.95 5.52
N ARG A 15 21.36 -8.99 6.81
CA ARG A 15 21.44 -10.22 7.63
C ARG A 15 20.42 -11.28 7.18
N LEU A 16 19.34 -10.86 6.53
CA LEU A 16 18.33 -11.74 5.95
C LEU A 16 18.65 -12.17 4.51
N GLY A 17 19.84 -11.83 3.99
CA GLY A 17 20.22 -12.10 2.60
C GLY A 17 19.50 -11.24 1.57
N ILE A 18 18.81 -10.17 2.01
CA ILE A 18 18.04 -9.30 1.12
C ILE A 18 18.96 -8.23 0.54
N LYS A 19 19.10 -8.22 -0.79
CA LYS A 19 19.83 -7.15 -1.51
C LYS A 19 19.10 -5.81 -1.36
N ILE A 20 19.82 -4.79 -0.89
CA ILE A 20 19.33 -3.41 -0.73
C ILE A 20 19.90 -2.53 -1.85
N SER A 21 19.06 -1.68 -2.42
CA SER A 21 19.46 -0.60 -3.32
C SER A 21 19.00 0.72 -2.72
N VAL A 22 19.93 1.67 -2.60
CA VAL A 22 19.64 3.00 -2.07
C VAL A 22 19.38 3.95 -3.24
N ILE A 23 18.22 4.59 -3.27
CA ILE A 23 17.86 5.59 -4.27
C ILE A 23 17.51 6.90 -3.56
N LYS A 24 18.18 8.00 -3.94
CA LYS A 24 17.96 9.34 -3.38
C LYS A 24 17.36 10.26 -4.44
N GLY A 25 16.05 10.54 -4.31
CA GLY A 25 15.32 11.49 -5.17
C GLY A 25 15.11 11.05 -6.64
N GLY A 26 14.22 11.76 -7.34
CA GLY A 26 14.07 11.70 -8.80
C GLY A 26 13.03 10.71 -9.35
N LEU A 27 12.91 9.51 -8.77
CA LEU A 27 11.86 8.56 -9.16
C LEU A 27 10.66 8.74 -8.23
N ARG A 28 9.47 9.07 -8.78
CA ARG A 28 8.18 8.86 -8.08
C ARG A 28 8.02 7.37 -7.82
N SER A 29 8.63 6.92 -6.73
CA SER A 29 8.74 5.53 -6.37
C SER A 29 7.34 4.97 -6.19
N TYR A 30 7.16 3.69 -6.48
CA TYR A 30 5.89 3.01 -6.26
C TYR A 30 5.37 3.27 -4.82
N ILE A 31 6.29 3.30 -3.85
CA ILE A 31 5.96 3.53 -2.45
C ILE A 31 5.46 4.96 -2.17
N GLU A 32 5.97 5.99 -2.85
CA GLU A 32 5.43 7.36 -2.74
C GLU A 32 4.00 7.45 -3.26
N ARG A 33 3.71 6.82 -4.40
CA ARG A 33 2.35 6.75 -4.95
C ARG A 33 1.40 5.96 -4.05
N PHE A 34 1.89 4.86 -3.48
CA PHE A 34 1.15 4.10 -2.48
C PHE A 34 0.85 4.97 -1.24
N ASN A 35 1.85 5.65 -0.68
CA ASN A 35 1.70 6.53 0.47
C ASN A 35 0.74 7.69 0.20
N ALA A 36 0.80 8.30 -0.98
CA ALA A 36 -0.13 9.33 -1.39
C ALA A 36 -1.56 8.78 -1.51
N THR A 37 -1.73 7.55 -2.00
CA THR A 37 -3.04 6.90 -2.08
C THR A 37 -3.59 6.57 -0.70
N LEU A 38 -2.77 6.01 0.20
CA LEU A 38 -3.15 5.71 1.59
C LEU A 38 -3.62 6.97 2.33
N LYS A 39 -2.89 8.08 2.16
CA LYS A 39 -3.22 9.36 2.80
C LYS A 39 -4.34 10.13 2.09
N SER A 40 -4.77 9.69 0.91
CA SER A 40 -5.84 10.34 0.17
C SER A 40 -7.20 9.99 0.77
N TYR A 41 -8.00 11.00 1.09
CA TYR A 41 -9.38 10.80 1.56
C TYR A 41 -10.28 10.14 0.52
N ARG A 42 -9.93 10.17 -0.78
CA ARG A 42 -10.81 9.67 -1.86
C ARG A 42 -11.19 8.19 -1.70
N TRP A 43 -10.27 7.33 -1.27
CA TRP A 43 -10.60 5.91 -1.08
C TRP A 43 -11.48 5.71 0.17
N PHE A 44 -11.26 6.51 1.21
CA PHE A 44 -12.05 6.48 2.44
C PHE A 44 -13.51 6.87 2.15
N HIS A 45 -13.71 7.96 1.40
CA HIS A 45 -15.03 8.34 0.89
C HIS A 45 -15.66 7.26 0.01
N SER A 46 -14.86 6.63 -0.87
CA SER A 46 -15.35 5.60 -1.80
C SER A 46 -15.85 4.32 -1.11
N ILE A 47 -15.37 4.00 0.10
CA ILE A 47 -15.72 2.76 0.80
C ILE A 47 -16.72 3.02 1.91
N LEU A 48 -16.50 4.09 2.69
CA LEU A 48 -17.25 4.35 3.91
C LEU A 48 -18.31 5.43 3.73
N HIS A 49 -18.41 6.04 2.54
CA HIS A 49 -19.29 7.18 2.25
C HIS A 49 -19.18 8.31 3.30
N CYS A 50 -18.04 8.39 3.98
CA CYS A 50 -17.86 9.26 5.14
C CYS A 50 -16.96 10.42 4.76
N THR A 51 -17.42 11.64 5.05
CA THR A 51 -16.67 12.88 4.83
C THR A 51 -15.88 13.34 6.04
N CYS A 52 -16.00 12.61 7.15
CA CYS A 52 -15.38 12.97 8.41
C CYS A 52 -13.88 12.60 8.44
N PRO A 53 -13.04 13.37 9.13
CA PRO A 53 -11.62 13.04 9.28
C PRO A 53 -11.45 11.69 9.99
N ILE A 54 -10.47 10.88 9.57
CA ILE A 54 -10.22 9.52 10.10
C ILE A 54 -10.11 9.52 11.63
N ARG A 55 -9.49 10.55 12.21
CA ARG A 55 -9.37 10.69 13.67
C ARG A 55 -10.73 10.87 14.37
N ALA A 56 -11.70 11.48 13.70
CA ALA A 56 -13.06 11.63 14.21
C ALA A 56 -13.91 10.35 14.05
N VAL A 57 -13.62 9.53 13.03
CA VAL A 57 -14.37 8.27 12.79
C VAL A 57 -13.79 7.09 13.58
N TYR A 58 -12.46 7.03 13.71
CA TYR A 58 -11.75 5.84 14.18
C TYR A 58 -10.82 6.11 15.38
N GLY A 59 -10.64 7.35 15.84
CA GLY A 59 -9.68 7.64 16.91
C GLY A 59 -8.25 7.17 16.60
N SER A 60 -7.35 7.19 17.59
CA SER A 60 -6.00 6.59 17.46
C SER A 60 -6.01 5.07 17.67
N THR A 61 -7.03 4.55 18.35
CA THR A 61 -7.15 3.13 18.74
C THR A 61 -7.53 2.20 17.59
N HIS A 62 -8.17 2.71 16.53
CA HIS A 62 -8.62 1.88 15.40
C HIS A 62 -7.77 2.05 14.13
N LEU A 63 -6.55 2.57 14.24
CA LEU A 63 -5.62 2.72 13.11
C LEU A 63 -5.32 1.39 12.42
N SER A 64 -5.21 0.30 13.19
CA SER A 64 -5.00 -1.05 12.66
C SER A 64 -6.16 -1.49 11.76
N GLY A 65 -7.40 -1.32 12.20
CA GLY A 65 -8.60 -1.64 11.43
C GLY A 65 -8.70 -0.82 10.15
N PHE A 66 -8.39 0.48 10.22
CA PHE A 66 -8.32 1.35 9.06
C PHE A 66 -7.27 0.88 8.04
N LEU A 67 -6.05 0.54 8.50
CA LEU A 67 -5.00 0.04 7.62
C LEU A 67 -5.38 -1.31 7.00
N THR A 68 -6.04 -2.19 7.75
CA THR A 68 -6.56 -3.46 7.23
C THR A 68 -7.59 -3.24 6.11
N LEU A 69 -8.58 -2.36 6.34
CA LEU A 69 -9.59 -2.01 5.34
C LEU A 69 -8.96 -1.39 4.09
N PHE A 70 -7.99 -0.50 4.29
CA PHE A 70 -7.22 0.07 3.18
C PHE A 70 -6.52 -1.01 2.37
N MET A 71 -5.80 -1.92 3.03
CA MET A 71 -5.04 -2.97 2.36
C MET A 71 -5.95 -3.93 1.60
N LEU A 72 -7.13 -4.24 2.14
CA LEU A 72 -8.15 -5.03 1.44
C LEU A 72 -8.61 -4.31 0.17
N HIS A 73 -8.99 -3.04 0.28
CA HIS A 73 -9.42 -2.27 -0.89
C HIS A 73 -8.33 -2.14 -1.94
N TYR A 74 -7.12 -1.76 -1.52
CA TYR A 74 -6.00 -1.50 -2.43
C TYR A 74 -5.59 -2.74 -3.21
N ASN A 75 -5.60 -3.92 -2.57
CA ASN A 75 -5.12 -5.16 -3.19
C ASN A 75 -6.20 -5.98 -3.92
N PHE A 76 -7.45 -5.93 -3.46
CA PHE A 76 -8.53 -6.80 -3.96
C PHE A 76 -9.59 -6.07 -4.79
N VAL A 77 -9.87 -4.80 -4.50
CA VAL A 77 -11.03 -4.10 -5.09
C VAL A 77 -10.58 -3.09 -6.14
N ARG A 78 -9.56 -2.29 -5.83
CA ARG A 78 -9.11 -1.19 -6.68
C ARG A 78 -8.30 -1.74 -7.87
N PRO A 79 -8.70 -1.46 -9.12
CA PRO A 79 -7.83 -1.72 -10.26
C PRO A 79 -6.61 -0.79 -10.22
N HIS A 80 -5.42 -1.38 -10.33
CA HIS A 80 -4.19 -0.60 -10.39
C HIS A 80 -4.09 0.10 -11.75
N GLN A 81 -3.79 1.40 -11.76
CA GLN A 81 -3.81 2.23 -12.99
C GLN A 81 -2.95 1.66 -14.13
N SER A 82 -1.82 1.04 -13.80
CA SER A 82 -0.92 0.44 -14.81
C SER A 82 -1.26 -1.02 -15.15
N LEU A 83 -2.05 -1.71 -14.32
CA LEU A 83 -2.36 -3.14 -14.53
C LEU A 83 -3.78 -3.34 -15.09
N GLY A 84 -4.69 -2.39 -14.87
CA GLY A 84 -6.11 -2.51 -15.25
C GLY A 84 -6.91 -3.48 -14.36
N HIS A 85 -6.27 -4.15 -13.42
CA HIS A 85 -6.87 -5.11 -12.49
C HIS A 85 -6.30 -4.95 -11.07
N PRO A 86 -6.90 -5.57 -10.04
CA PRO A 86 -6.40 -5.52 -8.68
C PRO A 86 -4.95 -6.05 -8.57
N PRO A 87 -4.09 -5.47 -7.72
CA PRO A 87 -2.71 -5.92 -7.57
C PRO A 87 -2.55 -7.40 -7.25
N LEU A 88 -3.46 -7.97 -6.44
CA LEU A 88 -3.35 -9.35 -6.00
C LEU A 88 -3.46 -10.35 -7.16
N SER A 89 -4.24 -10.06 -8.19
CA SER A 89 -4.40 -10.97 -9.32
C SER A 89 -3.13 -11.11 -10.17
N SER A 90 -2.14 -10.22 -9.99
CA SER A 90 -0.80 -10.38 -10.55
C SER A 90 0.07 -11.39 -9.79
N PHE A 91 -0.19 -11.54 -8.49
CA PHE A 91 0.63 -12.36 -7.59
C PHE A 91 0.07 -13.75 -7.38
N LEU A 92 -1.26 -13.91 -7.42
CA LEU A 92 -1.89 -15.22 -7.36
C LEU A 92 -1.85 -15.90 -8.74
N PRO A 93 -1.48 -17.20 -8.83
CA PRO A 93 -1.61 -17.93 -10.07
C PRO A 93 -3.07 -17.87 -10.54
N ARG A 94 -3.31 -17.60 -11.83
CA ARG A 94 -4.64 -17.41 -12.48
C ARG A 94 -5.68 -18.52 -12.20
N ARG A 95 -5.30 -19.62 -11.53
CA ARG A 95 -6.19 -20.74 -11.17
C ARG A 95 -7.29 -20.38 -10.16
N TRP A 96 -7.12 -19.35 -9.33
CA TRP A 96 -8.09 -19.06 -8.25
C TRP A 96 -9.32 -18.24 -8.67
N TYR A 97 -9.36 -17.71 -9.90
CA TYR A 97 -10.44 -16.85 -10.37
C TYR A 97 -11.35 -17.50 -11.42
N LYS A 98 -11.22 -18.81 -11.66
CA LYS A 98 -12.15 -19.58 -12.49
C LYS A 98 -12.98 -20.49 -11.58
N ASN A 99 -14.08 -19.95 -11.06
CA ASN A 99 -15.27 -20.70 -10.67
C ASN A 99 -16.46 -20.01 -11.32
#